data_AF-A0A2V3Y1I6-F1
#
_entry.id   AF-A0A2V3Y1I6-F1
#
_cell.length_a   1.000
_cell.length_b   1.000
_cell.length_c   1.000
_cell.angle_alpha   90.00
_cell.angle_beta   90.00
_cell.angle_gamma   90.00
#
_symmetry.space_group_name_H-M   'P 1'
#
loop_
_entity.id
_entity.type
_entity.pdbx_description
1 polymer ?
#
loop_
_entity_poly.entity_id
_entity_poly.type
_entity_poly.pdbx_seq_one_letter_code
_entity_poly.pdbx_strand_id
1 'polypeptide(L)'
;MSNQIDSEETRRYKARQLRYRKAIVKNLNLDFIREELYEIEEECNNVKWYFDSEDGSDSLLNALDGDSDEEFEFKMMFCDLCAECEQMQEDLQNAYVPECFDDLFVAIGASGYGGGVLGWDAYEQDYFGIELDDCVAESESRKRLKRLTKDQFIECAQACFKVLYAYLGVRHRYDCLKASFDILRDQNTGFLQLVQQIEEAYERANDDRFYSWYKSTKTLNRLISNMPSEAWLQ
;
A
#
# COMPACT_ATOMS: atom_id res chain seq x y z
N MET A 1 19.61 -24.51 1.33
CA MET A 1 18.29 -24.51 0.67
C MET A 1 17.25 -24.12 1.71
N SER A 2 17.00 -22.83 1.94
CA SER A 2 15.96 -22.39 2.91
C SER A 2 15.32 -21.02 2.70
N ASN A 3 15.70 -20.19 1.70
CA ASN A 3 15.14 -18.82 1.60
C ASN A 3 14.02 -18.62 0.57
N GLN A 4 13.60 -19.64 -0.18
CA GLN A 4 12.50 -19.48 -1.15
C GLN A 4 11.09 -19.66 -0.55
N ILE A 5 10.99 -20.20 0.68
CA ILE A 5 9.70 -20.54 1.30
C ILE A 5 8.96 -19.28 1.79
N ASP A 6 9.66 -18.19 2.11
CA ASP A 6 9.05 -17.00 2.68
C ASP A 6 8.31 -16.12 1.65
N SER A 7 8.85 -15.96 0.43
CA SER A 7 8.23 -15.06 -0.56
C SER A 7 6.93 -15.61 -1.17
N GLU A 8 6.82 -16.94 -1.33
CA GLU A 8 5.63 -17.55 -1.94
C GLU A 8 4.51 -17.69 -0.91
N GLU A 9 4.85 -18.00 0.34
CA GLU A 9 3.93 -18.05 1.46
C GLU A 9 3.43 -16.64 1.83
N THR A 10 4.31 -15.63 1.79
CA THR A 10 3.94 -14.21 1.96
C THR A 10 3.06 -13.70 0.81
N ARG A 11 3.34 -14.08 -0.45
CA ARG A 11 2.47 -13.76 -1.59
C ARG A 11 1.11 -14.43 -1.48
N ARG A 12 1.06 -15.71 -1.06
CA ARG A 12 -0.20 -16.43 -0.81
C ARG A 12 -0.98 -15.82 0.35
N TYR A 13 -0.30 -15.36 1.39
CA TYR A 13 -0.90 -14.64 2.53
C TYR A 13 -1.44 -13.27 2.12
N LYS A 14 -0.67 -12.44 1.40
CA LYS A 14 -1.15 -11.16 0.83
C LYS A 14 -2.34 -11.37 -0.11
N ALA A 15 -2.27 -12.33 -1.02
CA ALA A 15 -3.39 -12.68 -1.91
C ALA A 15 -4.61 -13.24 -1.14
N ARG A 16 -4.39 -13.89 0.01
CA ARG A 16 -5.46 -14.33 0.90
C ARG A 16 -6.09 -13.12 1.61
N GLN A 17 -5.29 -12.20 2.15
CA GLN A 17 -5.76 -10.96 2.77
C GLN A 17 -6.54 -10.08 1.79
N LEU A 18 -6.08 -9.94 0.54
CA LEU A 18 -6.82 -9.23 -0.52
C LEU A 18 -8.15 -9.90 -0.87
N ARG A 19 -8.20 -11.24 -0.92
CA ARG A 19 -9.43 -12.00 -1.17
C ARG A 19 -10.44 -11.96 -0.03
N TYR A 20 -9.95 -11.82 1.21
CA TYR A 20 -10.77 -11.80 2.42
C TYR A 20 -10.89 -10.40 3.05
N ARG A 21 -10.44 -9.32 2.37
CA ARG A 21 -10.68 -7.91 2.76
C ARG A 21 -12.19 -7.67 2.68
N LYS A 22 -12.90 -8.06 3.74
CA LYS A 22 -14.35 -7.92 3.86
C LYS A 22 -14.66 -6.43 3.87
N ALA A 23 -15.44 -6.03 2.87
CA ALA A 23 -16.18 -4.79 2.70
C ALA A 23 -15.47 -3.51 3.17
N ILE A 24 -15.22 -2.62 2.21
CA ILE A 24 -14.82 -1.20 2.35
C ILE A 24 -15.45 -0.48 3.55
N VAL A 25 -16.59 -0.97 4.04
CA VAL A 25 -17.44 -0.34 5.04
C VAL A 25 -17.15 -0.79 6.50
N LYS A 26 -16.42 -1.90 6.77
CA LYS A 26 -15.97 -2.25 8.16
C LYS A 26 -15.06 -1.16 8.74
N ASN A 27 -14.32 -0.54 7.84
CA ASN A 27 -13.32 0.46 8.12
C ASN A 27 -13.75 1.84 7.60
N LEU A 28 -15.05 2.04 7.40
CA LEU A 28 -15.60 3.33 6.96
C LEU A 28 -16.15 4.10 8.15
N ASN A 29 -15.25 4.38 9.10
CA ASN A 29 -15.46 5.37 10.13
C ASN A 29 -14.38 6.45 10.00
N LEU A 30 -14.63 7.60 10.62
CA LEU A 30 -13.79 8.77 10.45
C LEU A 30 -12.37 8.56 11.02
N ASP A 31 -12.25 7.88 12.15
CA ASP A 31 -10.95 7.60 12.79
C ASP A 31 -10.07 6.70 11.93
N PHE A 32 -10.64 5.66 11.33
CA PHE A 32 -9.93 4.78 10.42
C PHE A 32 -9.47 5.51 9.16
N ILE A 33 -10.32 6.38 8.60
CA ILE A 33 -9.93 7.18 7.43
C ILE A 33 -8.73 8.07 7.79
N ARG A 34 -8.73 8.70 8.97
CA ARG A 34 -7.59 9.51 9.43
C ARG A 34 -6.33 8.67 9.57
N GLU A 35 -6.43 7.50 10.20
CA GLU A 35 -5.31 6.59 10.39
C GLU A 35 -4.73 6.09 9.06
N GLU A 36 -5.57 5.59 8.14
CA GLU A 36 -5.10 5.14 6.83
C GLU A 36 -4.50 6.29 6.00
N LEU A 37 -5.00 7.51 6.11
CA LEU A 37 -4.39 8.66 5.43
C LEU A 37 -2.99 8.95 5.96
N TYR A 38 -2.77 8.86 7.28
CA TYR A 38 -1.43 8.99 7.88
C TYR A 38 -0.50 7.85 7.45
N GLU A 39 -0.99 6.61 7.44
CA GLU A 39 -0.20 5.46 6.96
C GLU A 39 0.20 5.62 5.49
N ILE A 40 -0.73 6.07 4.64
CA ILE A 40 -0.44 6.34 3.23
C ILE A 40 0.62 7.44 3.10
N GLU A 41 0.46 8.56 3.80
CA GLU A 41 1.40 9.68 3.79
C GLU A 41 2.80 9.25 4.25
N GLU A 42 2.90 8.48 5.34
CA GLU A 42 4.15 7.93 5.85
C GLU A 42 4.81 7.01 4.83
N GLU A 43 4.05 6.11 4.22
CA GLU A 43 4.57 5.20 3.19
C GLU A 43 5.02 5.94 1.93
N CYS A 44 4.31 6.98 1.52
CA CYS A 44 4.70 7.83 0.40
C CYS A 44 5.98 8.62 0.72
N ASN A 45 6.13 9.11 1.95
CA ASN A 45 7.36 9.73 2.42
C ASN A 45 8.53 8.74 2.52
N ASN A 46 8.26 7.48 2.88
CA ASN A 46 9.27 6.42 2.95
C ASN A 46 9.84 6.08 1.58
N VAL A 47 9.03 6.18 0.52
CA VAL A 47 9.48 5.99 -0.87
C VAL A 47 10.62 6.97 -1.21
N LYS A 48 10.62 8.19 -0.65
CA LYS A 48 11.72 9.16 -0.79
C LYS A 48 13.08 8.59 -0.36
N TRP A 49 13.13 7.85 0.75
CA TRP A 49 14.36 7.26 1.29
C TRP A 49 14.84 6.04 0.49
N TYR A 50 13.93 5.39 -0.25
CA TYR A 50 14.29 4.31 -1.17
C TYR A 50 15.13 4.81 -2.36
N PHE A 51 15.09 6.10 -2.64
CA PHE A 51 15.77 6.72 -3.78
C PHE A 51 17.19 7.22 -3.48
N ASP A 52 17.57 7.33 -2.20
CA ASP A 52 18.83 7.91 -1.75
C ASP A 52 19.78 6.85 -1.15
N SER A 53 19.84 5.63 -1.72
CA SER A 53 20.88 4.68 -1.31
C SER A 53 22.26 5.25 -1.67
N GLU A 54 23.11 5.51 -0.67
CA GLU A 54 24.45 6.12 -0.84
C GLU A 54 25.35 5.34 -1.84
N ASP A 55 25.03 4.07 -2.09
CA ASP A 55 25.81 3.15 -2.90
C ASP A 55 25.37 3.10 -4.38
N GLY A 56 24.22 3.72 -4.73
CA GLY A 56 23.67 3.83 -6.09
C GLY A 56 23.27 2.51 -6.77
N SER A 57 23.50 1.35 -6.14
CA SER A 57 23.24 0.02 -6.69
C SER A 57 21.75 -0.39 -6.63
N ASP A 58 21.02 0.06 -5.62
CA ASP A 58 19.61 -0.30 -5.33
C ASP A 58 18.62 0.84 -5.66
N SER A 59 18.99 1.77 -6.54
CA SER A 59 18.16 2.94 -6.87
C SER A 59 17.00 2.59 -7.82
N LEU A 60 15.88 3.32 -7.71
CA LEU A 60 14.75 3.21 -8.65
C LEU A 60 15.18 3.51 -10.09
N LEU A 61 16.16 4.39 -10.28
CA LEU A 61 16.75 4.67 -11.58
C LEU A 61 17.30 3.40 -12.25
N ASN A 62 17.96 2.52 -11.49
CA ASN A 62 18.41 1.22 -12.02
C ASN A 62 17.23 0.28 -12.33
N ALA A 63 16.15 0.34 -11.55
CA ALA A 63 14.93 -0.42 -11.82
C ALA A 63 14.20 0.04 -13.09
N LEU A 64 14.40 1.31 -13.47
CA LEU A 64 13.82 1.96 -14.64
C LEU A 64 14.83 2.07 -15.80
N ASP A 65 15.82 1.17 -15.85
CA ASP A 65 16.83 1.12 -16.92
C ASP A 65 17.60 2.45 -17.18
N GLY A 66 17.70 3.31 -16.17
CA GLY A 66 18.37 4.61 -16.28
C GLY A 66 17.46 5.76 -16.73
N ASP A 67 16.15 5.56 -16.84
CA ASP A 67 15.21 6.61 -17.21
C ASP A 67 14.94 7.58 -16.05
N SER A 68 15.64 8.72 -16.09
CA SER A 68 15.49 9.78 -15.08
C SER A 68 14.14 10.50 -15.15
N ASP A 69 13.49 10.53 -16.31
CA ASP A 69 12.21 11.21 -16.49
C ASP A 69 11.11 10.37 -15.85
N GLU A 70 11.11 9.06 -16.09
CA GLU A 70 10.17 8.13 -15.45
C GLU A 70 10.38 8.08 -13.92
N GLU A 71 11.64 8.09 -13.45
CA GLU A 71 11.95 8.17 -12.03
C GLU A 71 11.38 9.45 -11.39
N PHE A 72 11.53 10.59 -12.07
CA PHE A 72 11.00 11.87 -11.61
C PHE A 72 9.47 11.88 -11.60
N GLU A 73 8.82 11.36 -12.63
CA GLU A 73 7.36 11.21 -12.68
C GLU A 73 6.85 10.35 -11.53
N PHE A 74 7.52 9.23 -11.24
CA PHE A 74 7.17 8.35 -10.13
C PHE A 74 7.28 9.06 -8.78
N LYS A 75 8.34 9.85 -8.57
CA LYS A 75 8.51 10.69 -7.38
C LYS A 75 7.40 11.73 -7.26
N MET A 76 7.08 12.42 -8.36
CA MET A 76 6.02 13.42 -8.39
C MET A 76 4.65 12.81 -8.05
N MET A 77 4.35 11.61 -8.56
CA MET A 77 3.09 10.92 -8.24
C MET A 77 2.94 10.60 -6.74
N PHE A 78 4.01 10.21 -6.05
CA PHE A 78 3.98 10.01 -4.60
C PHE A 78 3.87 11.34 -3.83
N CYS A 79 4.58 12.38 -4.26
CA CYS A 79 4.48 13.72 -3.66
C CYS A 79 3.07 14.31 -3.79
N ASP A 80 2.46 14.19 -4.96
CA ASP A 80 1.09 14.64 -5.20
C ASP A 80 0.11 13.89 -4.30
N LEU A 81 0.31 12.58 -4.12
CA LEU A 81 -0.52 11.77 -3.23
C LEU A 81 -0.36 12.17 -1.76
N CYS A 82 0.84 12.53 -1.30
CA CYS A 82 1.03 13.11 0.03
C CYS A 82 0.23 14.40 0.20
N ALA A 83 0.33 15.32 -0.76
CA ALA A 83 -0.37 16.61 -0.71
C ALA A 83 -1.90 16.43 -0.69
N GLU A 84 -2.42 15.44 -1.41
CA GLU A 84 -3.83 15.09 -1.37
C GLU A 84 -4.26 14.48 -0.03
N CYS A 85 -3.41 13.67 0.60
CA CYS A 85 -3.66 13.16 1.94
C CYS A 85 -3.71 14.30 2.96
N GLU A 86 -2.74 15.23 2.91
CA GLU A 86 -2.71 16.43 3.77
C GLU A 86 -3.97 17.28 3.57
N GLN A 87 -4.34 17.59 2.32
CA GLN A 87 -5.54 18.38 2.03
C GLN A 87 -6.82 17.68 2.53
N MET A 88 -6.87 16.36 2.41
CA MET A 88 -8.00 15.59 2.89
C MET A 88 -8.07 15.54 4.42
N GLN A 89 -6.94 15.53 5.12
CA GLN A 89 -6.91 15.68 6.58
C GLN A 89 -7.51 17.02 7.03
N GLU A 90 -7.28 18.10 6.27
CA GLU A 90 -7.96 19.39 6.52
C GLU A 90 -9.46 19.31 6.26
N ASP A 91 -9.88 18.67 5.16
CA ASP A 91 -11.30 18.49 4.82
C ASP A 91 -12.06 17.69 5.90
N LEU A 92 -11.38 16.75 6.56
CA LEU A 92 -11.93 15.99 7.70
C LEU A 92 -12.17 16.84 8.95
N GLN A 93 -11.61 18.05 9.03
CA GLN A 93 -11.84 19.00 10.12
C GLN A 93 -13.04 19.93 9.88
N ASN A 94 -13.74 19.78 8.75
CA ASN A 94 -14.96 20.53 8.47
C ASN A 94 -15.97 20.37 9.61
N ALA A 95 -16.61 21.46 10.06
CA ALA A 95 -17.52 21.46 11.21
C ALA A 95 -18.61 20.37 11.19
N TYR A 96 -19.10 19.97 10.01
CA TYR A 96 -20.12 18.94 9.90
C TYR A 96 -19.56 17.51 9.89
N VAL A 97 -18.34 17.30 9.39
CA VAL A 97 -17.81 15.97 9.10
C VAL A 97 -17.59 15.12 10.37
N PRO A 98 -16.89 15.61 11.42
CA PRO A 98 -16.71 14.88 12.68
C PRO A 98 -18.03 14.53 13.38
N GLU A 99 -19.06 15.36 13.27
CA GLU A 99 -20.33 15.14 13.96
C GLU A 99 -21.30 14.26 13.17
N CYS A 100 -21.27 14.35 11.84
CA CYS A 100 -22.26 13.70 10.98
C CYS A 100 -21.79 12.40 10.34
N PHE A 101 -20.49 12.22 10.09
CA PHE A 101 -20.02 11.19 9.15
C PHE A 101 -20.42 9.79 9.60
N ASP A 102 -20.00 9.41 10.80
CA ASP A 102 -20.30 8.08 11.34
C ASP A 102 -21.80 7.89 11.53
N ASP A 103 -22.50 8.90 12.08
CA ASP A 103 -23.95 8.85 12.27
C ASP A 103 -24.71 8.66 10.94
N LEU A 104 -24.27 9.29 9.85
CA LEU A 104 -24.87 9.16 8.52
C LEU A 104 -24.70 7.75 7.98
N PHE A 105 -23.48 7.21 7.97
CA PHE A 105 -23.21 5.89 7.40
C PHE A 105 -23.80 4.76 8.25
N VAL A 106 -23.84 4.93 9.58
CA VAL A 106 -24.56 4.01 10.47
C VAL A 106 -26.07 4.09 10.21
N ALA A 107 -26.67 5.28 10.14
CA ALA A 107 -28.12 5.42 9.98
C ALA A 107 -28.68 4.86 8.66
N ILE A 108 -27.91 4.92 7.58
CA ILE A 108 -28.30 4.36 6.27
C ILE A 108 -28.09 2.83 6.18
N GLY A 109 -27.61 2.20 7.26
CA GLY A 109 -27.40 0.76 7.32
C GLY A 109 -26.16 0.31 6.55
N ALA A 110 -25.15 1.17 6.39
CA ALA A 110 -23.89 0.79 5.74
C ALA A 110 -23.20 -0.35 6.51
N SER A 111 -23.38 -0.39 7.83
CA SER A 111 -22.97 -1.47 8.73
C SER A 111 -23.41 -2.88 8.29
N GLY A 112 -24.66 -3.05 7.82
CA GLY A 112 -25.20 -4.32 7.35
C GLY A 112 -24.55 -4.85 6.07
N TYR A 113 -23.97 -3.97 5.26
CA TYR A 113 -23.16 -4.31 4.08
C TYR A 113 -21.66 -4.32 4.38
N GLY A 114 -21.26 -3.73 5.51
CA GLY A 114 -19.88 -3.47 5.91
C GLY A 114 -19.28 -4.42 6.93
N GLY A 115 -20.06 -5.29 7.56
CA GLY A 115 -19.55 -6.22 8.57
C GLY A 115 -19.77 -5.79 10.02
N GLY A 116 -20.77 -4.92 10.26
CA GLY A 116 -21.26 -4.53 11.60
C GLY A 116 -21.20 -3.02 11.84
N VAL A 117 -21.90 -2.53 12.87
CA VAL A 117 -21.85 -1.12 13.32
C VAL A 117 -20.66 -0.89 14.26
N LEU A 118 -20.16 -1.93 14.91
CA LEU A 118 -19.12 -1.81 15.92
C LEU A 118 -17.72 -1.85 15.28
N GLY A 119 -16.92 -0.82 15.59
CA GLY A 119 -15.49 -0.79 15.29
C GLY A 119 -14.78 -1.88 16.09
N TRP A 120 -14.01 -2.71 15.42
CA TRP A 120 -13.08 -3.63 16.06
C TRP A 120 -11.97 -2.80 16.72
N ASP A 121 -11.83 -2.89 18.03
CA ASP A 121 -10.67 -2.33 18.73
C ASP A 121 -9.47 -3.23 18.44
N ALA A 122 -8.51 -2.73 17.65
CA ALA A 122 -7.31 -3.48 17.31
C ALA A 122 -6.34 -3.65 18.50
N TYR A 123 -6.39 -2.75 19.49
CA TYR A 123 -5.54 -2.77 20.68
C TYR A 123 -6.07 -3.77 21.73
N GLU A 124 -7.38 -3.74 22.01
CA GLU A 124 -8.02 -4.65 22.98
C GLU A 124 -8.51 -5.97 22.36
N GLN A 125 -8.46 -6.10 21.02
CA GLN A 125 -8.95 -7.24 20.25
C GLN A 125 -10.42 -7.61 20.57
N ASP A 126 -11.24 -6.60 20.82
CA ASP A 126 -12.65 -6.78 21.13
C ASP A 126 -13.53 -5.78 20.36
N TYR A 127 -14.83 -5.94 20.53
CA TYR A 127 -15.82 -4.99 20.00
C TYR A 127 -16.32 -4.13 21.18
N PHE A 128 -15.44 -3.28 21.73
CA PHE A 128 -15.74 -2.31 22.80
C PHE A 128 -16.60 -2.88 23.95
N GLY A 129 -16.39 -4.14 24.35
CA GLY A 129 -17.10 -4.80 25.45
C GLY A 129 -18.65 -4.75 25.48
N ILE A 130 -19.34 -4.33 24.40
CA ILE A 130 -20.80 -4.08 24.43
C ILE A 130 -21.48 -4.77 23.23
N GLU A 131 -22.17 -5.88 23.50
CA GLU A 131 -23.14 -6.50 22.59
C GLU A 131 -24.44 -5.67 22.54
N LEU A 132 -24.43 -4.56 21.80
CA LEU A 132 -25.66 -3.88 21.39
C LEU A 132 -25.96 -4.26 19.94
N ASP A 133 -27.17 -4.79 19.73
CA ASP A 133 -27.69 -5.22 18.43
C ASP A 133 -27.64 -4.04 17.43
N ASP A 134 -27.09 -4.25 16.23
CA ASP A 134 -26.83 -3.21 15.20
C ASP A 134 -28.07 -2.32 14.95
N CYS A 135 -29.27 -2.87 15.14
CA CYS A 135 -30.54 -2.16 15.02
C CYS A 135 -30.72 -0.99 16.02
N VAL A 136 -30.10 -1.06 17.20
CA VAL A 136 -30.18 -0.01 18.22
C VAL A 136 -29.31 1.17 17.81
N ALA A 137 -28.09 0.90 17.35
CA ALA A 137 -27.16 1.93 16.90
C ALA A 137 -27.70 2.67 15.66
N GLU A 138 -28.25 1.95 14.68
CA GLU A 138 -28.94 2.56 13.54
C GLU A 138 -30.10 3.47 13.99
N SER A 139 -30.88 3.03 14.98
CA SER A 139 -32.02 3.80 15.49
C SER A 139 -31.61 5.07 16.22
N GLU A 140 -30.50 5.05 16.96
CA GLU A 140 -29.97 6.19 17.69
C GLU A 140 -29.33 7.22 16.74
N SER A 141 -28.51 6.78 15.78
CA SER A 141 -27.95 7.68 14.76
C SER A 141 -29.06 8.31 13.90
N ARG A 142 -30.12 7.56 13.56
CA ARG A 142 -31.32 8.14 12.91
C ARG A 142 -32.01 9.21 13.76
N LYS A 143 -32.08 9.05 15.09
CA LYS A 143 -32.66 10.08 15.97
C LYS A 143 -31.79 11.33 15.98
N ARG A 144 -30.46 11.20 16.01
CA ARG A 144 -29.51 12.32 15.98
C ARG A 144 -29.62 13.10 14.66
N LEU A 145 -29.59 12.41 13.53
CA LEU A 145 -29.77 13.04 12.20
C LEU A 145 -31.13 13.72 12.04
N LYS A 146 -32.21 13.14 12.59
CA LYS A 146 -33.55 13.75 12.55
C LYS A 146 -33.68 15.05 13.36
N ARG A 147 -32.72 15.38 14.24
CA ARG A 147 -32.67 16.67 14.95
C ARG A 147 -32.18 17.81 14.04
N LEU A 148 -31.51 17.49 12.93
CA LEU A 148 -31.07 18.46 11.95
C LEU A 148 -32.26 18.95 11.10
N THR A 149 -32.18 20.20 10.65
CA THR A 149 -33.10 20.69 9.61
C THR A 149 -32.84 19.99 8.28
N LYS A 150 -33.80 20.03 7.35
CA LYS A 150 -33.62 19.42 6.02
C LYS A 150 -32.41 19.99 5.28
N ASP A 151 -32.18 21.29 5.40
CA ASP A 151 -31.07 21.97 4.74
C ASP A 151 -29.73 21.56 5.37
N GLN A 152 -29.64 21.56 6.71
CA GLN A 152 -28.45 21.07 7.43
C GLN A 152 -28.14 19.61 7.13
N PHE A 153 -29.17 18.75 7.02
CA PHE A 153 -28.98 17.35 6.66
C PHE A 153 -28.40 17.20 5.24
N ILE A 154 -28.86 18.02 4.28
CA ILE A 154 -28.31 18.01 2.92
C ILE A 154 -26.85 18.48 2.91
N GLU A 155 -26.50 19.53 3.64
CA GLU A 155 -25.12 20.01 3.77
C GLU A 155 -24.21 18.97 4.41
N CYS A 156 -24.66 18.38 5.52
CA CYS A 156 -24.03 17.27 6.23
C CYS A 156 -23.79 16.08 5.30
N ALA A 157 -24.80 15.62 4.56
CA ALA A 157 -24.65 14.54 3.60
C ALA A 157 -23.66 14.90 2.47
N GLN A 158 -23.74 16.10 1.91
CA GLN A 158 -22.80 16.56 0.87
C GLN A 158 -21.36 16.53 1.36
N ALA A 159 -21.09 17.02 2.58
CA ALA A 159 -19.75 16.99 3.16
C ALA A 159 -19.25 15.55 3.36
N CYS A 160 -20.08 14.68 3.93
CA CYS A 160 -19.72 13.28 4.18
C CYS A 160 -19.45 12.49 2.88
N PHE A 161 -20.28 12.67 1.85
CA PHE A 161 -20.06 12.01 0.56
C PHE A 161 -18.82 12.54 -0.15
N LYS A 162 -18.52 13.84 -0.08
CA LYS A 162 -17.27 14.39 -0.64
C LYS A 162 -16.05 13.72 -0.03
N VAL A 163 -16.01 13.62 1.29
CA VAL A 163 -14.94 12.92 2.02
C VAL A 163 -14.84 11.47 1.58
N LEU A 164 -15.96 10.75 1.50
CA LEU A 164 -15.98 9.35 1.05
C LEU A 164 -15.41 9.19 -0.37
N TYR A 165 -15.82 10.03 -1.33
CA TYR A 165 -15.32 9.95 -2.70
C TYR A 165 -13.85 10.31 -2.81
N ALA A 166 -13.41 11.35 -2.10
CA ALA A 166 -11.99 11.73 -2.04
C ALA A 166 -11.15 10.59 -1.46
N TYR A 167 -11.58 10.00 -0.36
CA TYR A 167 -10.93 8.85 0.28
C TYR A 167 -10.75 7.68 -0.68
N LEU A 168 -11.84 7.26 -1.35
CA LEU A 168 -11.80 6.14 -2.29
C LEU A 168 -10.86 6.42 -3.47
N GLY A 169 -10.80 7.67 -3.93
CA GLY A 169 -9.88 8.10 -4.99
C GLY A 169 -8.42 8.06 -4.57
N VAL A 170 -8.09 8.61 -3.39
CA VAL A 170 -6.74 8.58 -2.80
C VAL A 170 -6.30 7.13 -2.59
N ARG A 171 -7.12 6.31 -1.94
CA ARG A 171 -6.81 4.90 -1.67
C ARG A 171 -6.60 4.09 -2.95
N HIS A 172 -7.46 4.28 -3.96
CA HIS A 172 -7.28 3.56 -5.22
C HIS A 172 -5.96 3.93 -5.92
N ARG A 173 -5.59 5.21 -5.94
CA ARG A 173 -4.33 5.65 -6.52
C ARG A 173 -3.14 5.14 -5.73
N TYR A 174 -3.20 5.18 -4.41
CA TYR A 174 -2.19 4.57 -3.54
C TYR A 174 -1.99 3.09 -3.85
N ASP A 175 -3.07 2.30 -3.88
CA ASP A 175 -3.02 0.86 -4.15
C ASP A 175 -2.36 0.57 -5.52
N CYS A 176 -2.71 1.34 -6.55
CA CYS A 176 -2.11 1.22 -7.89
C CYS A 176 -0.62 1.59 -7.88
N LEU A 177 -0.26 2.73 -7.28
CA LEU A 177 1.11 3.23 -7.24
C LEU A 177 2.02 2.32 -6.42
N LYS A 178 1.52 1.83 -5.28
CA LYS A 178 2.20 0.84 -4.43
C LYS A 178 2.43 -0.49 -5.15
N ALA A 179 1.44 -0.97 -5.90
CA ALA A 179 1.58 -2.18 -6.70
C ALA A 179 2.66 -2.04 -7.78
N SER A 180 2.69 -0.90 -8.48
CA SER A 180 3.75 -0.60 -9.46
C SER A 180 5.13 -0.53 -8.80
N PHE A 181 5.24 0.15 -7.66
CA PHE A 181 6.49 0.24 -6.90
C PHE A 181 7.00 -1.12 -6.44
N ASP A 182 6.12 -1.96 -5.90
CA ASP A 182 6.46 -3.32 -5.45
C ASP A 182 6.96 -4.19 -6.62
N ILE A 183 6.40 -4.04 -7.83
CA ILE A 183 6.88 -4.74 -9.03
C ILE A 183 8.30 -4.31 -9.39
N LEU A 184 8.57 -3.01 -9.43
CA LEU A 184 9.89 -2.47 -9.75
C LEU A 184 10.95 -2.91 -8.72
N ARG A 185 10.60 -2.91 -7.43
CA ARG A 185 11.47 -3.42 -6.36
C ARG A 185 11.78 -4.91 -6.51
N ASP A 186 10.76 -5.73 -6.76
CA ASP A 186 10.94 -7.18 -6.89
C ASP A 186 11.80 -7.53 -8.11
N GLN A 187 11.71 -6.75 -9.21
CA GLN A 187 12.57 -6.92 -10.38
C GLN A 187 14.03 -6.54 -10.06
N ASN A 188 14.26 -5.37 -9.47
CA ASN A 188 15.60 -4.87 -9.18
C ASN A 188 16.35 -5.77 -8.18
N THR A 189 15.69 -6.18 -7.10
CA THR A 189 16.28 -7.14 -6.12
C THR A 189 16.62 -8.49 -6.75
N GLY A 190 15.85 -8.95 -7.74
CA GLY A 190 16.15 -10.16 -8.50
C GLY A 190 17.39 -10.02 -9.38
N PHE A 191 17.54 -8.88 -10.06
CA PHE A 191 18.73 -8.57 -10.87
C PHE A 191 19.99 -8.44 -10.02
N LEU A 192 19.93 -7.74 -8.89
CA LEU A 192 21.09 -7.59 -7.99
C LEU A 192 21.56 -8.91 -7.39
N GLN A 193 20.64 -9.79 -6.98
CA GLN A 193 21.00 -11.14 -6.55
C GLN A 193 21.67 -11.95 -7.66
N LEU A 194 21.25 -11.75 -8.91
CA LEU A 194 21.85 -12.41 -10.07
C LEU A 194 23.27 -11.87 -10.35
N VAL A 195 23.46 -10.55 -10.30
CA VAL A 195 24.79 -9.90 -10.43
C VAL A 195 25.74 -10.39 -9.35
N GLN A 196 25.30 -10.39 -8.08
CA GLN A 196 26.12 -10.88 -6.96
C GLN A 196 26.52 -12.35 -7.14
N GLN A 197 25.60 -13.21 -7.60
CA GLN A 197 25.92 -14.61 -7.91
C GLN A 197 26.95 -14.75 -9.03
N ILE A 198 26.93 -13.86 -10.02
CA ILE A 198 27.93 -13.83 -11.10
C ILE A 198 29.27 -13.36 -10.57
N GLU A 199 29.32 -12.31 -9.77
CA GLU A 199 30.56 -11.80 -9.15
C GLU A 199 31.22 -12.87 -8.28
N GLU A 200 30.48 -13.52 -7.39
CA GLU A 200 31.02 -14.62 -6.58
C GLU A 200 31.50 -15.80 -7.44
N ALA A 201 30.78 -16.13 -8.52
CA ALA A 201 31.19 -17.20 -9.43
C ALA A 201 32.45 -16.81 -10.22
N TYR A 202 32.60 -15.52 -10.54
CA TYR A 202 33.76 -14.95 -11.20
C TYR A 202 34.98 -14.97 -10.28
N GLU A 203 34.86 -14.53 -9.03
CA GLU A 203 35.95 -14.59 -8.03
C GLU A 203 36.43 -16.02 -7.81
N ARG A 204 35.51 -16.97 -7.63
CA ARG A 204 35.84 -18.40 -7.50
C ARG A 204 36.52 -18.97 -8.75
N ALA A 205 36.13 -18.51 -9.94
CA ALA A 205 36.80 -18.92 -11.17
C ALA A 205 38.19 -18.26 -11.30
N ASN A 206 38.35 -17.03 -10.79
CA ASN A 206 39.63 -16.31 -10.79
C ASN A 206 40.66 -16.95 -9.86
N ASP A 207 40.24 -17.41 -8.67
CA ASP A 207 41.10 -18.18 -7.75
C ASP A 207 41.63 -19.47 -8.42
N ASP A 208 40.77 -20.13 -9.21
CA ASP A 208 41.09 -21.30 -10.02
C ASP A 208 41.73 -20.93 -11.39
N ARG A 209 42.12 -19.67 -11.59
CA ARG A 209 42.74 -19.11 -12.82
C ARG A 209 41.97 -19.38 -14.10
N PHE A 210 40.66 -19.51 -14.00
CA PHE A 210 39.74 -19.76 -15.11
C PHE A 210 40.05 -21.04 -15.91
N TYR A 211 40.69 -22.04 -15.29
CA TYR A 211 40.94 -23.28 -16.02
C TYR A 211 39.65 -24.05 -16.29
N SER A 212 39.40 -24.34 -17.57
CA SER A 212 38.13 -24.90 -18.08
C SER A 212 37.70 -26.24 -17.46
N TRP A 213 38.62 -26.99 -16.87
CA TRP A 213 38.32 -28.26 -16.21
C TRP A 213 37.80 -28.09 -14.77
N TYR A 214 38.02 -26.95 -14.13
CA TYR A 214 37.51 -26.69 -12.78
C TYR A 214 36.01 -26.42 -12.78
N LYS A 215 35.37 -26.83 -11.69
CA LYS A 215 33.92 -26.72 -11.51
C LYS A 215 33.47 -25.26 -11.39
N SER A 216 34.31 -24.39 -10.83
CA SER A 216 34.12 -22.95 -10.72
C SER A 216 33.92 -22.29 -12.10
N THR A 217 34.85 -22.50 -13.02
CA THR A 217 34.79 -21.96 -14.40
C THR A 217 33.60 -22.51 -15.19
N LYS A 218 33.25 -23.79 -15.01
CA LYS A 218 32.04 -24.37 -15.61
C LYS A 218 30.74 -23.77 -15.06
N THR A 219 30.72 -23.41 -13.78
CA THR A 219 29.57 -22.79 -13.13
C THR A 219 29.37 -21.36 -13.62
N LEU A 220 30.44 -20.58 -13.70
CA LEU A 220 30.42 -19.23 -14.30
C LEU A 220 29.93 -19.25 -15.75
N ASN A 221 30.50 -20.11 -16.60
CA ASN A 221 30.09 -20.23 -18.00
C ASN A 221 28.62 -20.62 -18.15
N ARG A 222 28.10 -21.45 -17.24
CA ARG A 222 26.69 -21.83 -17.24
C ARG A 222 25.78 -20.66 -16.85
N LEU A 223 26.17 -19.85 -15.87
CA LEU A 223 25.42 -18.66 -15.47
C LEU A 223 25.37 -17.65 -16.63
N ILE A 224 26.54 -17.36 -17.23
CA ILE A 224 26.67 -16.46 -18.39
C ILE A 224 25.82 -16.95 -19.58
N SER A 225 25.79 -18.26 -19.86
CA SER A 225 25.04 -18.82 -21.00
C SER A 225 23.53 -18.81 -20.82
N ASN A 226 23.02 -18.66 -19.60
CA ASN A 226 21.59 -18.62 -19.30
C ASN A 226 21.08 -17.20 -19.00
N MET A 227 21.93 -16.18 -19.19
CA MET A 227 21.53 -14.78 -19.04
C MET A 227 20.45 -14.41 -20.06
N PRO A 228 19.40 -13.67 -19.65
CA PRO A 228 18.42 -13.09 -20.58
C PRO A 228 19.12 -12.23 -21.62
N SER A 229 18.59 -12.20 -22.85
CA SER A 229 19.14 -11.40 -23.93
C SER A 229 19.15 -9.90 -23.63
N GLU A 230 18.24 -9.41 -22.79
CA GLU A 230 18.24 -8.00 -22.36
C GLU A 230 19.50 -7.61 -21.58
N ALA A 231 20.09 -8.55 -20.83
CA ALA A 231 21.28 -8.29 -20.00
C ALA A 231 22.57 -8.03 -20.81
N TRP A 232 22.53 -8.21 -22.13
CA TRP A 232 23.67 -8.02 -23.04
C TRP A 232 23.56 -6.74 -23.90
N LEU A 233 22.47 -5.98 -23.76
CA LEU A 233 22.13 -4.86 -24.64
C LEU A 233 22.39 -3.47 -24.04
N GLN A 234 23.04 -3.38 -22.88
CA GLN A 234 23.59 -2.13 -22.33
C GLN A 234 24.92 -1.74 -22.99
#